data_AF-A0A3M5EST0-F1
#
_entry.id   AF-A0A3M5EST0-F1
#
_cell.length_a   1.000
_cell.length_b   1.000
_cell.length_c   1.000
_cell.angle_alpha   90.00
_cell.angle_beta   90.00
_cell.angle_gamma   90.00
#
_symmetry.space_group_name_H-M   'P 1'
#
loop_
_entity.id
_entity.type
_entity.pdbx_description
1 polymer ?
#
loop_
_entity_poly.entity_id
_entity_poly.type
_entity_poly.pdbx_seq_one_letter_code
_entity_poly.pdbx_strand_id
1 'polypeptide(L)'
;MSSQRIKTPCVGLCSTVYGDLVCRGCKRFHHEVVNWNLYDAEEKRAVWSRLEQLLAQVMAAKLEVFDAARLRLQLAQGEAWVYPQLGLTAHLPDDDLRLMLAVPRQALEKPPR
;
A
#
# COMPACT_ATOMS: atom_id res chain seq x y z
N MET A 1 12.52 -9.72 -24.21
CA MET A 1 11.35 -9.34 -23.38
C MET A 1 11.72 -9.60 -21.93
N SER A 2 11.96 -8.56 -21.13
CA SER A 2 12.35 -8.72 -19.71
C SER A 2 11.18 -9.31 -18.94
N SER A 3 11.24 -10.59 -18.57
CA SER A 3 10.24 -11.22 -17.70
C SER A 3 10.40 -10.59 -16.30
N GLN A 4 9.59 -9.59 -16.00
CA GLN A 4 9.60 -8.94 -14.70
C GLN A 4 9.20 -10.00 -13.64
N ARG A 5 10.18 -10.49 -12.87
CA ARG A 5 9.92 -11.50 -11.85
C ARG A 5 9.06 -10.87 -10.76
N ILE A 6 7.88 -11.45 -10.51
CA ILE A 6 7.03 -11.06 -9.39
C ILE A 6 7.80 -11.31 -8.09
N LYS A 7 7.96 -10.26 -7.28
CA LYS A 7 8.69 -10.35 -6.01
C LYS A 7 7.97 -11.30 -5.06
N THR A 8 8.75 -12.05 -4.29
CA THR A 8 8.20 -12.87 -3.23
C THR A 8 7.66 -11.97 -2.10
N PRO A 9 6.48 -12.26 -1.54
CA PRO A 9 5.99 -11.58 -0.33
C PRO A 9 6.69 -12.07 0.95
N CYS A 10 7.71 -12.94 0.85
CA CYS A 10 8.54 -13.34 1.97
C CYS A 10 9.18 -12.12 2.67
N VAL A 11 9.10 -12.11 4.00
CA VAL A 11 9.80 -11.15 4.87
C VAL A 11 10.97 -11.78 5.62
N GLY A 12 11.40 -12.99 5.23
CA GLY A 12 12.52 -13.70 5.86
C GLY A 12 12.21 -14.42 7.18
N LEU A 13 10.98 -14.32 7.69
CA LEU A 13 10.53 -15.05 8.88
C LEU A 13 9.45 -16.07 8.53
N CYS A 14 9.68 -17.34 8.87
CA CYS A 14 8.76 -18.44 8.56
C CYS A 14 8.34 -19.20 9.82
N SER A 15 7.03 -19.33 10.03
CA SER A 15 6.48 -20.12 11.13
C SER A 15 5.89 -21.45 10.70
N THR A 16 5.72 -21.66 9.39
CA THR A 16 5.18 -22.93 8.86
C THR A 16 6.14 -24.09 9.07
N VAL A 17 7.45 -23.81 9.21
CA VAL A 17 8.46 -24.81 9.61
C VAL A 17 8.22 -25.38 11.00
N TYR A 18 7.44 -24.68 11.84
CA TYR A 18 7.04 -25.13 13.18
C TYR A 18 5.61 -25.69 13.22
N GLY A 19 4.98 -25.91 12.07
CA GLY A 19 3.66 -26.55 11.96
C GLY A 19 2.48 -25.59 11.72
N ASP A 20 2.70 -24.28 11.59
CA ASP A 20 1.61 -23.37 11.24
C ASP A 20 1.12 -23.61 9.79
N LEU A 21 -0.20 -23.68 9.58
CA LEU A 21 -0.79 -23.77 8.23
C LEU A 21 -0.69 -22.46 7.43
N VAL A 22 -0.64 -21.33 8.14
CA VAL A 22 -0.47 -19.98 7.59
C VAL A 22 0.74 -19.34 8.22
N CYS A 23 1.68 -18.86 7.40
CA CYS A 23 2.90 -18.22 7.87
C CYS A 23 2.58 -16.93 8.63
N ARG A 24 3.03 -16.82 9.88
CA ARG A 24 2.84 -15.60 10.68
C ARG A 24 3.61 -14.40 10.13
N GLY A 25 4.70 -14.60 9.38
CA GLY A 25 5.46 -13.53 8.74
C GLY A 25 4.76 -12.97 7.49
N CYS A 26 4.78 -13.74 6.41
CA CYS A 26 4.26 -13.30 5.10
C CYS A 26 2.75 -13.55 4.87
N LYS A 27 2.03 -14.15 5.82
CA LYS A 27 0.57 -14.45 5.76
C LYS A 27 0.12 -15.36 4.59
N ARG A 28 1.07 -16.02 3.94
CA ARG A 28 0.81 -17.08 2.95
C ARG A 28 0.52 -18.42 3.62
N PHE A 29 -0.27 -19.25 2.96
CA PHE A 29 -0.45 -20.66 3.29
C PHE A 29 0.86 -21.42 3.05
N HIS A 30 1.08 -22.50 3.81
CA HIS A 30 2.28 -23.34 3.70
C HIS A 30 2.58 -23.77 2.25
N HIS A 31 1.58 -24.23 1.51
CA HIS A 31 1.75 -24.69 0.14
C HIS A 31 2.18 -23.56 -0.83
N GLU A 32 1.69 -22.33 -0.62
CA GLU A 32 2.12 -21.17 -1.41
C GLU A 32 3.56 -20.77 -1.12
N VAL A 33 4.05 -20.99 0.10
CA VAL A 33 5.44 -20.72 0.48
C VAL A 33 6.38 -21.72 -0.17
N VAL A 34 6.07 -23.02 -0.06
CA VAL A 34 6.89 -24.12 -0.60
C VAL A 34 6.90 -24.13 -2.12
N ASN A 35 5.73 -23.92 -2.75
CA ASN A 35 5.57 -24.04 -4.20
C ASN A 35 5.77 -22.71 -4.95
N TRP A 36 6.16 -21.63 -4.28
CA TRP A 36 6.26 -20.29 -4.90
C TRP A 36 7.05 -20.26 -6.20
N ASN A 37 8.16 -21.00 -6.27
CA ASN A 37 9.01 -21.04 -7.47
C ASN A 37 8.36 -21.81 -8.64
N LEU A 38 7.45 -22.73 -8.33
CA LEU A 38 6.69 -23.52 -9.30
C LEU A 38 5.48 -22.77 -9.85
N TYR A 39 4.94 -21.82 -9.08
CA TYR A 39 3.78 -21.05 -9.49
C TYR A 39 4.03 -20.23 -10.75
N ASP A 40 3.03 -20.23 -11.62
CA ASP A 40 3.00 -19.35 -12.76
C ASP A 40 2.72 -17.89 -12.33
N ALA A 41 2.64 -17.00 -13.30
CA ALA A 41 2.43 -15.58 -13.01
C ALA A 41 1.01 -15.27 -12.54
N GLU A 42 0.00 -16.05 -12.93
CA GLU A 42 -1.39 -15.89 -12.51
C GLU A 42 -1.55 -16.30 -11.05
N GLU A 43 -1.06 -17.47 -10.68
CA GLU A 43 -1.04 -17.97 -9.31
C GLU A 43 -0.31 -17.00 -8.38
N LYS A 44 0.87 -16.50 -8.78
CA LYS A 44 1.62 -15.51 -7.99
C LYS A 44 0.83 -14.22 -7.76
N ARG A 45 0.06 -13.75 -8.75
CA ARG A 45 -0.79 -12.56 -8.61
C ARG A 45 -2.01 -12.83 -7.73
N ALA A 46 -2.61 -14.00 -7.84
CA ALA A 46 -3.72 -14.41 -6.97
C ALA A 46 -3.31 -14.40 -5.49
N VAL A 47 -2.11 -14.90 -5.17
CA VAL A 47 -1.54 -14.82 -3.82
C VAL A 47 -1.37 -13.38 -3.37
N TRP A 48 -0.76 -12.51 -4.19
CA TRP A 48 -0.56 -11.09 -3.87
C TRP A 48 -1.89 -10.37 -3.62
N SER A 49 -2.86 -10.55 -4.51
CA SER A 49 -4.18 -9.94 -4.39
C SER A 49 -4.86 -10.31 -3.08
N ARG A 50 -4.80 -11.60 -2.70
CA ARG A 50 -5.34 -12.06 -1.41
C ARG A 50 -4.63 -11.41 -0.21
N LEU A 51 -3.30 -11.28 -0.26
CA LEU A 51 -2.52 -10.65 0.81
C LEU A 51 -2.82 -9.16 0.95
N GLU A 52 -2.97 -8.44 -0.16
CA GLU A 52 -3.34 -7.02 -0.19
C GLU A 52 -4.75 -6.80 0.36
N GLN A 53 -5.70 -7.63 -0.06
CA GLN A 53 -7.07 -7.60 0.48
C GLN A 53 -7.08 -7.86 1.99
N LEU A 54 -6.34 -8.88 2.45
CA LEU A 54 -6.20 -9.17 3.87
C LEU A 54 -5.60 -7.98 4.63
N LEU A 55 -4.54 -7.36 4.10
CA LEU A 55 -3.93 -6.18 4.70
C LEU A 55 -4.93 -5.03 4.79
N ALA A 56 -5.62 -4.71 3.70
CA ALA A 56 -6.61 -3.63 3.67
C ALA A 56 -7.75 -3.87 4.67
N GLN A 57 -8.26 -5.10 4.76
CA GLN A 57 -9.30 -5.48 5.71
C GLN A 57 -8.83 -5.33 7.16
N VAL A 58 -7.64 -5.83 7.49
CA VAL A 58 -7.06 -5.69 8.83
C VAL A 58 -6.85 -4.21 9.15
N MET A 59 -6.32 -3.42 8.22
CA MET A 59 -6.06 -2.00 8.44
C MET A 59 -7.36 -1.20 8.62
N ALA A 60 -8.40 -1.48 7.83
CA ALA A 60 -9.71 -0.84 7.97
C ALA A 60 -10.35 -1.11 9.34
N ALA A 61 -10.13 -2.29 9.92
CA ALA A 61 -10.60 -2.61 11.26
C ALA A 61 -9.75 -2.01 12.39
N LYS A 62 -8.55 -1.51 12.08
CA LYS A 62 -7.58 -1.00 13.08
C LYS A 62 -7.39 0.51 13.01
N LEU A 63 -7.92 1.17 11.98
CA LEU A 63 -7.75 2.60 11.74
C LEU A 63 -9.11 3.24 11.58
N GLU A 64 -9.34 4.30 12.34
CA GLU A 64 -10.44 5.22 12.13
C GLU A 64 -9.89 6.50 11.50
N VAL A 65 -10.46 6.86 10.35
CA VAL A 65 -10.03 8.02 9.57
C VAL A 65 -10.99 9.17 9.86
N PHE A 66 -10.64 9.99 10.86
CA PHE A 66 -11.49 11.07 11.38
C PHE A 66 -11.52 12.31 10.48
N ASP A 67 -10.38 12.65 9.89
CA ASP A 67 -10.23 13.73 8.93
C ASP A 67 -9.43 13.15 7.77
N ALA A 68 -10.15 12.40 6.92
CA ALA A 68 -9.57 11.69 5.79
C ALA A 68 -8.72 12.56 4.90
N ALA A 69 -9.01 13.84 4.91
CA ALA A 69 -8.28 14.71 4.07
C ALA A 69 -7.24 15.52 4.78
N ARG A 70 -6.96 15.40 6.09
CA ARG A 70 -5.64 15.79 6.67
C ARG A 70 -4.59 14.67 6.65
N LEU A 71 -4.85 13.61 5.91
CA LEU A 71 -4.05 12.40 5.92
C LEU A 71 -2.62 12.66 5.43
N ARG A 72 -1.62 12.28 6.23
CA ARG A 72 -0.21 12.41 5.87
C ARG A 72 0.32 11.10 5.30
N LEU A 73 1.05 11.17 4.20
CA LEU A 73 1.67 10.02 3.54
C LEU A 73 3.20 10.08 3.64
N GLN A 74 3.80 8.92 3.85
CA GLN A 74 5.24 8.69 3.77
C GLN A 74 5.58 8.23 2.35
N LEU A 75 6.45 8.98 1.68
CA LEU A 75 6.95 8.70 0.34
C LEU A 75 8.41 8.22 0.43
N ALA A 76 8.92 7.56 -0.61
CA ALA A 76 10.27 7.02 -0.62
C ALA A 76 11.39 8.06 -0.44
N GLN A 77 11.07 9.36 -0.57
CA GLN A 77 11.99 10.50 -0.50
C GLN A 77 11.46 11.67 0.37
N GLY A 78 10.37 11.48 1.15
CA GLY A 78 9.83 12.57 2.00
C GLY A 78 8.36 12.40 2.42
N GLU A 79 7.79 13.41 3.07
CA GLU A 79 6.43 13.39 3.61
C GLU A 79 5.48 14.35 2.88
N ALA A 80 4.21 13.97 2.71
CA ALA A 80 3.18 14.84 2.14
C ALA A 80 1.92 14.89 3.00
N TRP A 81 1.32 16.06 3.13
CA TRP A 81 0.05 16.26 3.84
C TRP A 81 -1.09 16.40 2.83
N VAL A 82 -2.16 15.63 2.99
CA VAL A 82 -3.42 15.88 2.30
C VAL A 82 -4.15 16.97 3.11
N TYR A 83 -4.96 17.84 2.49
CA TYR A 83 -5.94 18.70 3.22
C TYR A 83 -7.37 18.57 2.60
N PRO A 84 -8.49 18.52 3.36
CA PRO A 84 -9.86 18.32 2.80
C PRO A 84 -10.38 19.41 1.90
N GLN A 85 -10.09 20.63 2.32
CA GLN A 85 -10.51 21.87 1.69
C GLN A 85 -9.54 22.33 0.58
N LEU A 86 -8.42 21.64 0.37
CA LEU A 86 -7.37 22.01 -0.59
C LEU A 86 -6.88 20.77 -1.37
N GLY A 87 -6.81 20.84 -2.70
CA GLY A 87 -6.00 19.86 -3.43
C GLY A 87 -4.52 20.17 -3.20
N LEU A 88 -3.75 19.25 -2.59
CA LEU A 88 -2.30 19.42 -2.41
C LEU A 88 -1.50 18.48 -3.33
N THR A 89 -0.54 19.02 -4.07
CA THR A 89 0.53 18.24 -4.71
C THR A 89 1.86 18.85 -4.33
N ALA A 90 2.72 18.07 -3.68
CA ALA A 90 4.05 18.47 -3.30
C ALA A 90 5.09 17.54 -3.94
N HIS A 91 6.13 18.12 -4.54
CA HIS A 91 7.27 17.38 -5.07
C HIS A 91 8.49 17.68 -4.22
N LEU A 92 8.95 16.65 -3.50
CA LEU A 92 10.02 16.70 -2.51
C LEU A 92 11.14 15.72 -2.88
N PRO A 93 12.06 16.08 -3.79
CA PRO A 93 13.29 15.34 -3.99
C PRO A 93 14.33 15.78 -2.95
N ASP A 94 14.92 14.80 -2.24
CA ASP A 94 16.00 14.98 -1.25
C ASP A 94 15.64 15.92 -0.07
N ASP A 95 14.41 15.80 0.45
CA ASP A 95 13.87 16.62 1.55
C ASP A 95 13.73 18.14 1.28
N ASP A 96 14.07 18.62 0.08
CA ASP A 96 13.88 20.01 -0.33
C ASP A 96 12.53 20.21 -1.07
N LEU A 97 11.71 21.13 -0.55
CA LEU A 97 10.42 21.50 -1.16
C LEU A 97 10.66 22.31 -2.43
N ARG A 98 10.65 21.65 -3.59
CA ARG A 98 10.79 22.33 -4.88
C ARG A 98 9.50 22.95 -5.39
N LEU A 99 8.35 22.36 -5.07
CA LEU A 99 7.05 22.85 -5.50
C LEU A 99 5.94 22.37 -4.57
N MET A 100 5.09 23.30 -4.12
CA MET A 100 3.87 23.04 -3.37
C MET A 100 2.72 23.77 -4.05
N LEU A 101 1.74 23.02 -4.55
CA LEU A 101 0.51 23.59 -5.09
C LEU A 101 -0.66 23.26 -4.16
N ALA A 102 -1.31 24.30 -3.63
CA ALA A 102 -2.51 24.20 -2.81
C ALA A 102 -3.65 24.96 -3.50
N VAL A 103 -4.73 24.28 -3.89
CA VAL A 103 -5.88 24.90 -4.59
C VAL A 103 -7.14 24.83 -3.71
N PRO A 104 -7.79 25.96 -3.37
CA PRO A 104 -9.04 25.96 -2.61
C PRO A 104 -10.13 25.15 -3.30
N ARG A 105 -10.75 24.23 -2.56
CA ARG A 105 -11.86 23.41 -3.08
C ARG A 105 -13.05 24.24 -3.53
N GLN A 106 -13.31 25.38 -2.89
CA GLN A 106 -14.37 26.32 -3.28
C GLN A 106 -14.15 26.91 -4.68
N ALA A 107 -12.88 27.04 -5.14
CA ALA A 107 -12.56 27.42 -6.52
C ALA A 107 -12.87 26.30 -7.53
N LEU A 108 -13.15 25.08 -7.04
CA LEU A 108 -13.60 23.92 -7.81
C LEU A 108 -15.13 23.73 -7.75
N GLU A 109 -15.87 24.54 -6.95
CA GLU A 109 -17.32 24.42 -6.71
C GLU A 109 -18.10 25.58 -7.38
N LYS A 110 -19.22 25.29 -8.08
CA LYS A 110 -20.06 26.32 -8.79
C LYS A 110 -20.99 27.08 -7.83
N PRO A 111 -21.21 28.40 -8.00
CA PRO A 111 -21.94 29.22 -7.01
C PRO A 111 -23.45 28.93 -6.99
N PRO A 112 -24.08 28.76 -5.81
CA PRO A 112 -25.52 28.44 -5.70
C PRO A 112 -26.43 29.68 -5.56
N ARG A 113 -27.65 29.55 -6.12
CA ARG A 113 -28.77 30.51 -6.20
C ARG A 113 -29.66 30.50 -4.96
#